data_AF-A0A0M9ULQ3-F1
#
_entry.id   AF-A0A0M9ULQ3-F1
#
_cell.length_a   1.000
_cell.length_b   1.000
_cell.length_c   1.000
_cell.angle_alpha   90.00
_cell.angle_beta   90.00
_cell.angle_gamma   90.00
#
_symmetry.space_group_name_H-M   'P 1'
#
loop_
_entity.id
_entity.type
_entity.pdbx_description
1 polymer ?
#
loop_
_entity_poly.entity_id
_entity_poly.type
_entity_poly.pdbx_seq_one_letter_code
_entity_poly.pdbx_strand_id
1 'polypeptide(L)' 'MRKVSAMTRPSQANAEVFDRAVAQIVHATEHLLADLVTAAPPKDREVEREKARARSAKRFGTPAAS' A
#
# COMPACT_ATOMS: atom_id res chain seq x y z
N MET A 1 6.82 -1.86 14.83
CA MET A 1 7.55 -1.26 15.99
C MET A 1 9.07 -1.16 15.86
N ARG A 2 9.76 -2.03 15.09
CA ARG A 2 11.24 -1.99 14.95
C ARG A 2 11.82 -0.61 14.61
N LYS A 3 11.18 0.15 13.72
CA LYS A 3 11.68 1.47 13.31
C LYS A 3 11.53 2.55 14.39
N VAL A 4 10.56 2.38 15.29
CA VAL A 4 10.28 3.34 16.38
C VAL A 4 11.08 2.98 17.63
N SER A 5 11.11 1.69 17.98
CA SER A 5 11.75 1.18 19.21
C SER A 5 13.20 0.70 19.02
N ALA A 6 13.71 0.68 17.79
CA ALA A 6 14.93 -0.03 17.38
C ALA A 6 14.96 -1.55 17.66
N MET A 7 13.90 -2.12 18.24
CA MET A 7 13.83 -3.50 18.68
C MET A 7 13.23 -4.40 17.58
N THR A 8 13.99 -5.39 17.11
CA THR A 8 13.52 -6.40 16.14
C THR A 8 12.65 -7.47 16.78
N ARG A 9 12.93 -7.81 18.04
CA ARG A 9 12.20 -8.81 18.82
C ARG A 9 11.96 -8.27 20.24
N PRO A 10 10.72 -7.89 20.60
CA PRO A 10 10.44 -7.47 21.97
C PRO A 10 10.68 -8.64 22.94
N SER A 11 11.12 -8.31 24.15
CA SER A 11 11.18 -9.28 25.24
C SER A 11 9.77 -9.73 25.63
N GLN A 12 9.63 -10.85 26.33
CA GLN A 12 8.33 -11.33 26.82
C GLN A 12 7.64 -10.27 27.69
N ALA A 13 8.41 -9.57 28.54
CA ALA A 13 7.90 -8.48 29.38
C ALA A 13 7.32 -7.29 28.57
N ASN A 14 7.79 -7.08 27.34
CA ASN A 14 7.36 -5.96 26.49
C ASN A 14 6.33 -6.37 25.43
N ALA A 15 6.00 -7.66 25.30
CA ALA A 15 5.13 -8.17 24.24
C ALA A 15 3.77 -7.45 24.24
N GLU A 16 3.11 -7.37 25.40
CA GLU A 16 1.79 -6.77 25.52
C GLU A 16 1.78 -5.27 25.13
N VAL A 17 2.84 -4.52 25.45
CA VAL A 17 2.96 -3.11 25.07
C VAL A 17 3.07 -2.97 23.55
N PHE A 18 3.85 -3.85 22.91
CA PHE A 18 3.99 -3.87 21.45
C PHE A 18 2.67 -4.26 20.77
N ASP A 19 1.97 -5.26 21.29
CA ASP A 19 0.70 -5.73 20.73
C ASP A 19 -0.37 -4.63 20.81
N ARG A 20 -0.48 -3.93 21.96
CA ARG A 20 -1.38 -2.78 22.11
C ARG A 20 -1.05 -1.64 21.13
N ALA A 21 0.23 -1.32 20.98
CA ALA A 21 0.66 -0.27 20.05
C ALA A 21 0.32 -0.62 18.59
N VAL A 22 0.52 -1.88 18.20
CA VAL A 22 0.13 -2.37 16.87
C VAL A 22 -1.39 -2.27 16.69
N ALA A 23 -2.18 -2.72 17.66
CA ALA A 23 -3.64 -2.66 17.58
C ALA A 23 -4.15 -1.22 17.41
N GLN A 24 -3.57 -0.25 18.12
CA GLN A 24 -3.93 1.17 17.98
C GLN A 24 -3.59 1.72 16.59
N ILE A 25 -2.43 1.36 16.04
CA ILE A 25 -2.04 1.80 14.69
C ILE A 25 -2.97 1.18 13.64
N VAL A 26 -3.32 -0.09 13.79
CA VAL A 26 -4.29 -0.77 12.91
C VAL A 26 -5.62 -0.01 12.93
N HIS A 27 -6.17 0.21 14.12
CA HIS A 27 -7.43 0.91 14.31
C HIS A 27 -7.41 2.33 13.70
N ALA A 28 -6.35 3.11 13.94
CA ALA A 28 -6.20 4.44 13.36
C ALA A 28 -6.11 4.40 11.82
N THR A 29 -5.45 3.39 11.26
CA THR A 29 -5.32 3.22 9.81
C THR A 29 -6.65 2.81 9.18
N GLU A 30 -7.41 1.92 9.83
CA GLU A 30 -8.75 1.53 9.39
C GLU A 30 -9.69 2.73 9.34
N HIS A 31 -9.68 3.58 10.38
CA HIS A 31 -10.44 4.81 10.40
C HIS A 31 -10.04 5.77 9.28
N LEU A 32 -8.74 6.01 9.09
CA LEU A 32 -8.26 6.82 7.98
C LEU A 32 -8.80 6.31 6.64
N LEU A 33 -8.70 5.01 6.39
CA LEU A 33 -9.17 4.42 5.12
C LEU A 33 -10.68 4.52 4.94
N ALA A 34 -11.45 4.38 6.03
CA ALA A 34 -12.91 4.54 6.00
C ALA A 34 -13.32 6.00 5.72
N ASP A 35 -12.56 6.96 6.26
CA ASP A 35 -12.87 8.39 6.16
C ASP A 35 -12.28 9.06 4.91
N LEU A 36 -11.42 8.36 4.15
CA LEU A 36 -10.86 8.87 2.91
C LEU A 36 -11.95 9.07 1.85
N VAL A 37 -12.33 10.32 1.65
CA VAL A 37 -13.17 10.75 0.52
C VAL A 37 -12.27 11.07 -0.68
N THR A 38 -12.58 10.46 -1.83
CA THR A 38 -11.93 10.79 -3.10
C THR A 38 -12.94 11.34 -4.10
N ALA A 39 -12.60 12.47 -4.71
CA ALA A 39 -13.35 13.03 -5.85
C ALA A 39 -12.89 12.43 -7.18
N ALA A 40 -11.86 11.57 -7.19
CA ALA A 40 -11.35 10.98 -8.41
C ALA A 40 -12.38 10.01 -9.00
N PRO A 41 -12.61 10.03 -10.33
CA PRO A 41 -13.48 9.07 -10.97
C PRO A 41 -12.92 7.64 -10.78
N PRO A 42 -13.80 6.62 -10.73
CA PRO A 42 -13.37 5.23 -10.72
C PRO A 42 -12.40 4.94 -11.86
N LYS A 43 -11.30 4.25 -11.57
CA LYS A 43 -10.34 3.85 -12.61
C LYS A 43 -10.93 2.73 -13.47
N ASP A 44 -11.01 2.97 -14.77
CA ASP A 44 -11.38 1.95 -15.75
C ASP A 44 -10.19 1.03 -16.03
N ARG A 45 -10.41 -0.28 -15.93
CA ARG A 45 -9.33 -1.27 -16.10
C ARG A 45 -8.79 -1.29 -17.53
N GLU A 46 -9.64 -1.16 -18.56
CA GLU A 46 -9.20 -1.15 -19.96
C GLU A 46 -8.35 0.07 -20.26
N VAL A 47 -8.80 1.25 -19.80
CA VAL A 47 -8.06 2.49 -19.98
C VAL A 47 -6.69 2.42 -19.30
N GLU A 48 -6.61 1.86 -18.10
CA GLU A 48 -5.32 1.68 -17.41
C GLU A 48 -4.43 0.63 -18.10
N ARG A 49 -5.01 -0.44 -18.68
CA ARG A 49 -4.29 -1.43 -19.50
C ARG A 49 -3.73 -0.80 -20.76
N GLU A 50 -4.50 0.03 -21.46
CA GLU A 50 -4.06 0.76 -22.65
C GLU A 50 -2.95 1.76 -22.32
N LYS A 51 -3.09 2.53 -21.24
CA LYS A 51 -2.01 3.40 -20.74
C LYS A 51 -0.75 2.61 -20.42
N ALA A 52 -0.88 1.41 -19.84
CA ALA A 52 0.27 0.54 -19.59
C ALA A 52 0.93 0.06 -20.88
N ARG A 53 0.14 -0.38 -21.89
CA ARG A 53 0.64 -0.76 -23.23
C ARG A 53 1.36 0.40 -23.92
N ALA A 54 0.77 1.59 -23.91
CA ALA A 54 1.37 2.80 -24.48
C ALA A 54 2.69 3.17 -23.77
N ARG A 55 2.75 3.08 -22.44
CA ARG A 55 3.99 3.28 -21.67
C ARG A 55 5.05 2.23 -22.02
N SER A 56 4.66 0.98 -22.22
CA SER A 56 5.56 -0.10 -22.63
C SER A 56 6.13 0.14 -24.03
N ALA A 57 5.28 0.49 -25.00
CA ALA A 57 5.70 0.79 -26.37
C ALA A 57 6.68 1.97 -26.43
N LYS A 58 6.45 3.02 -25.63
CA LYS A 58 7.41 4.14 -25.49
C LYS A 58 8.76 3.71 -24.91
N ARG A 59 8.77 2.71 -24.02
CA ARG A 59 9.99 2.28 -23.30
C ARG A 59 10.79 1.21 -24.05
N PHE A 60 10.11 0.29 -24.71
CA PHE A 60 10.72 -0.93 -25.27
C PHE A 60 10.48 -1.09 -26.78
N GLY A 61 9.71 -0.19 -27.41
CA GLY A 61 9.16 -0.42 -28.74
C GLY A 61 7.94 -1.35 -28.70
N THR A 62 7.17 -1.39 -29.78
CA THR A 62 6.07 -2.33 -29.93
C THR A 62 6.66 -3.69 -30.30
N PRO A 63 6.42 -4.78 -29.54
CA PRO A 63 6.79 -6.11 -30.00
C PRO A 63 6.04 -6.39 -31.31
N ALA A 64 6.78 -6.75 -32.37
CA ALA A 64 6.19 -7.14 -33.63
C ALA A 64 5.19 -8.28 -33.39
N ALA A 65 3.97 -8.12 -33.91
CA ALA A 65 2.95 -9.16 -33.79
C ALA A 65 3.50 -10.45 -34.41
N SER A 66 3.54 -11.52 -33.62
CA SER A 66 3.76 -12.91 -34.04
C SER A 66 2.43 -13.64 -34.04
#